data_AF-A0A9Q9ICE8-F1
#
_entry.id   AF-A0A9Q9ICE8-F1
#
_cell.length_a   1.000
_cell.length_b   1.000
_cell.length_c   1.000
_cell.angle_alpha   90.00
_cell.angle_beta   90.00
_cell.angle_gamma   90.00
#
_symmetry.space_group_name_H-M   'P 1'
#
loop_
_entity.id
_entity.type
_entity.pdbx_description
1 polymer ?
#
loop_
_entity_poly.entity_id
_entity_poly.type
_entity_poly.pdbx_seq_one_letter_code
_entity_poly.pdbx_strand_id
1 'polypeptide(L)'
;MRADQHHRRRRRDGRVARPRPRRAGRHRARHPQPDHVLGDPAAVRAAAARAGRARRGDPAMAEELSFPTSIGTSDAERITLLGQDLAADLMGRVGFGELAYWLVAGRRPTPGETRVFEAVLVALADHGFTPTAIAARLTYASAPEALQGALAAGLLGGGSRFLGVTEDCGVFLHEVLADLPELPADDAGWDAVAAGAITARRAAGRLLPGLGHPVHKVQDPRTPVLLRIAGEEGLRGPHLRLFEAIGRAHPAILGRTLPLNGAGVCGAALADLGLPVQLLRGFALLARAAGLLGHLAEERRTGLGLEIYRTVDRNARYVTPTE
;
A
#
# COMPACT_ATOMS: atom_id res chain seq x y z
N MET A 1 -32.60 30.12 -59.55
CA MET A 1 -31.46 30.90 -60.09
C MET A 1 -30.31 29.93 -60.23
N ARG A 2 -30.00 29.35 -61.42
CA ARG A 2 -29.08 29.87 -62.48
C ARG A 2 -27.80 30.47 -61.86
N ALA A 3 -26.55 30.10 -62.18
CA ALA A 3 -25.90 29.44 -63.33
C ALA A 3 -24.51 28.90 -62.85
N ASP A 4 -23.99 27.74 -63.28
CA ASP A 4 -23.18 27.48 -64.51
C ASP A 4 -21.91 28.39 -64.61
N GLN A 5 -20.66 27.98 -64.91
CA GLN A 5 -20.12 26.88 -65.72
C GLN A 5 -18.57 26.78 -65.61
N HIS A 6 -18.05 25.57 -65.86
CA HIS A 6 -16.82 25.17 -66.58
C HIS A 6 -15.46 25.88 -66.39
N HIS A 7 -14.44 25.07 -66.04
CA HIS A 7 -13.34 24.79 -67.00
C HIS A 7 -12.58 23.47 -66.73
N ARG A 8 -12.66 22.54 -67.68
CA ARG A 8 -11.73 21.40 -67.84
C ARG A 8 -10.60 21.83 -68.77
N ARG A 9 -9.34 21.60 -68.41
CA ARG A 9 -8.23 21.39 -69.37
C ARG A 9 -7.32 20.26 -68.91
N ARG A 10 -7.17 19.26 -69.78
CA ARG A 10 -6.14 18.20 -69.75
C ARG A 10 -4.91 18.68 -70.51
N ARG A 11 -3.70 18.39 -70.04
CA ARG A 11 -2.47 17.95 -70.76
C ARG A 11 -1.45 17.53 -69.67
N ARG A 12 -1.08 16.26 -69.52
CA ARG A 12 -0.14 15.38 -70.27
C ARG A 12 1.27 15.39 -69.67
N ASP A 13 1.72 14.18 -69.38
CA ASP A 13 3.09 13.64 -69.38
C ASP A 13 4.08 14.08 -68.29
N GLY A 14 4.44 13.09 -67.46
CA GLY A 14 5.49 13.18 -66.46
C GLY A 14 5.57 11.92 -65.59
N ARG A 15 5.85 10.77 -66.20
CA ARG A 15 6.23 9.54 -65.47
C ARG A 15 7.55 9.80 -64.73
N VAL A 16 7.48 10.16 -63.45
CA VAL A 16 8.65 10.11 -62.56
C VAL A 16 8.71 8.72 -61.94
N ALA A 17 9.66 7.92 -62.44
CA ALA A 17 9.99 6.61 -61.89
C ALA A 17 10.47 6.78 -60.44
N ARG A 18 9.75 6.19 -59.48
CA ARG A 18 10.23 6.04 -58.11
C ARG A 18 11.38 5.03 -58.10
N PRO A 19 12.54 5.33 -57.49
CA PRO A 19 13.61 4.35 -57.38
C PRO A 19 13.19 3.24 -56.43
N ARG A 20 13.37 1.99 -56.87
CA ARG A 20 13.19 0.80 -56.03
C ARG A 20 14.18 0.86 -54.85
N PRO A 21 13.76 0.56 -53.61
CA PRO A 21 14.72 0.44 -52.53
C PRO A 21 15.65 -0.75 -52.80
N ARG A 22 16.96 -0.49 -52.77
CA ARG A 22 18.00 -1.51 -52.83
C ARG A 22 17.81 -2.46 -51.64
N ARG A 23 17.80 -3.78 -51.91
CA ARG A 23 17.89 -4.82 -50.87
C ARG A 23 19.18 -4.61 -50.07
N ALA A 24 19.07 -4.07 -48.86
CA ALA A 24 20.13 -4.15 -47.87
C ALA A 24 20.17 -5.58 -47.31
N GLY A 25 21.35 -6.18 -47.29
CA GLY A 25 21.60 -7.54 -46.83
C GLY A 25 21.15 -7.76 -45.39
N ARG A 26 20.65 -8.96 -45.12
CA ARG A 26 20.40 -9.45 -43.77
C ARG A 26 21.74 -9.62 -43.03
N HIS A 27 22.19 -8.59 -42.32
CA HIS A 27 23.11 -8.78 -41.20
C HIS A 27 22.30 -9.28 -40.01
N ARG A 28 22.37 -10.59 -39.74
CA ARG A 28 22.06 -11.13 -38.42
C ARG A 28 23.12 -10.59 -37.46
N ALA A 29 22.80 -9.53 -36.72
CA ALA A 29 23.55 -9.19 -35.53
C ALA A 29 23.34 -10.34 -34.53
N ARG A 30 24.38 -11.13 -34.28
CA ARG A 30 24.42 -12.04 -33.15
C ARG A 30 24.54 -11.17 -31.91
N HIS A 31 23.53 -11.18 -31.04
CA HIS A 31 23.70 -10.69 -29.67
C HIS A 31 24.77 -11.57 -28.98
N PRO A 32 25.78 -10.98 -28.33
CA PRO A 32 26.60 -11.73 -27.40
C PRO A 32 25.73 -12.04 -26.17
N GLN A 33 25.66 -13.32 -25.80
CA GLN A 33 25.19 -13.68 -24.46
C GLN A 33 26.19 -13.12 -23.44
N PRO A 34 25.75 -12.64 -22.27
CA PRO A 34 26.67 -12.29 -21.21
C PRO A 34 27.30 -13.58 -20.69
N ASP A 35 28.59 -13.75 -20.95
CA ASP A 35 29.40 -14.72 -20.22
C ASP A 35 29.32 -14.36 -18.73
N HIS A 36 28.65 -15.20 -17.95
CA HIS A 36 28.74 -15.15 -16.50
C HIS A 36 30.21 -15.39 -16.14
N VAL A 37 30.94 -14.32 -15.83
CA VAL A 37 32.23 -14.41 -15.15
C VAL A 37 31.94 -14.90 -13.73
N LEU A 38 31.79 -16.21 -13.59
CA LEU A 38 32.03 -16.88 -12.32
C LEU A 38 33.50 -16.61 -11.99
N GLY A 39 33.74 -15.79 -10.98
CA GLY A 39 35.09 -15.54 -10.47
C GLY A 39 35.81 -16.86 -10.19
N ASP A 40 37.12 -16.86 -10.40
CA ASP A 40 37.99 -18.03 -10.23
C ASP A 40 37.64 -18.80 -8.92
N PRO A 41 37.19 -20.06 -9.01
CA PRO A 41 36.85 -20.88 -7.85
C PRO A 41 38.00 -21.00 -6.84
N ALA A 42 39.26 -20.88 -7.28
CA ALA A 42 40.42 -20.86 -6.41
C ALA A 42 40.53 -19.54 -5.63
N ALA A 43 40.18 -18.41 -6.24
CA ALA A 43 40.14 -17.11 -5.58
C ALA A 43 39.01 -17.03 -4.52
N VAL A 44 37.84 -17.62 -4.80
CA VAL A 44 36.73 -17.72 -3.85
C VAL A 44 37.11 -18.60 -2.64
N ARG A 45 37.79 -19.73 -2.87
CA ARG A 45 38.29 -20.60 -1.80
C ARG A 45 39.40 -19.95 -0.98
N ALA A 46 40.29 -19.18 -1.61
CA ALA A 46 41.35 -18.45 -0.92
C ALA A 46 40.80 -17.31 -0.03
N ALA A 47 39.75 -16.61 -0.49
CA ALA A 47 39.04 -15.62 0.31
C ALA A 47 38.35 -16.24 1.54
N ALA A 48 37.69 -17.39 1.37
CA ALA A 48 37.09 -18.14 2.47
C ALA A 48 38.15 -18.65 3.48
N ALA A 49 39.30 -19.12 3.00
CA ALA A 49 40.40 -19.57 3.87
C ALA A 49 41.09 -18.42 4.63
N ARG A 50 41.16 -17.21 4.05
CA ARG A 50 41.66 -16.01 4.73
C ARG A 50 40.67 -15.49 5.78
N ALA A 51 39.36 -15.55 5.52
CA ALA A 51 38.32 -15.25 6.50
C ALA A 51 38.36 -16.23 7.70
N GLY A 52 38.69 -17.51 7.47
CA GLY A 52 38.82 -18.52 8.52
C GLY A 52 40.06 -18.38 9.42
N ARG A 53 41.11 -17.65 9.00
CA ARG A 53 42.36 -17.49 9.77
C ARG A 53 42.44 -16.22 10.62
N ALA A 54 41.50 -15.28 10.47
CA ALA A 54 41.51 -14.00 11.18
C ALA A 54 40.77 -14.02 12.54
N ARG A 55 40.54 -15.19 13.15
CA ARG A 55 40.00 -15.32 14.52
C ARG A 55 40.90 -16.20 15.38
N ARG A 56 42.05 -15.66 15.76
CA ARG A 56 42.76 -16.05 16.99
C ARG A 56 43.14 -14.76 17.72
N GLY A 57 42.11 -14.09 18.23
CA GLY A 57 42.24 -13.03 19.23
C GLY A 57 42.17 -13.63 20.63
N ASP A 58 42.78 -12.93 21.59
CA ASP A 58 42.90 -13.27 23.01
C ASP A 58 41.62 -13.88 23.65
N PRO A 59 41.75 -14.85 24.57
CA PRO A 59 40.62 -15.50 25.24
C PRO A 59 40.01 -14.67 26.38
N ALA A 60 40.39 -13.40 26.53
CA ALA A 60 39.86 -12.51 27.55
C ALA A 60 38.64 -11.74 27.01
N MET A 61 37.44 -12.25 27.32
CA MET A 61 36.14 -11.56 27.22
C MET A 61 35.78 -11.00 25.84
N ALA A 62 35.56 -11.86 24.85
CA ALA A 62 34.54 -11.55 23.85
C ALA A 62 33.18 -11.81 24.52
N GLU A 63 32.48 -10.76 24.95
CA GLU A 63 31.05 -10.88 25.24
C GLU A 63 30.39 -11.61 24.07
N GLU A 64 29.61 -12.64 24.38
CA GLU A 64 28.93 -13.44 23.39
C GLU A 64 28.00 -12.52 22.58
N LEU A 65 28.30 -12.33 21.29
CA LEU A 65 27.53 -11.45 20.40
C LEU A 65 26.07 -11.92 20.38
N SER A 66 25.19 -11.16 21.02
CA SER A 66 23.78 -11.52 21.22
C SER A 66 22.86 -10.49 20.59
N PHE A 67 21.89 -10.97 19.81
CA PHE A 67 20.86 -10.17 19.14
C PHE A 67 19.48 -10.74 19.51
N PRO A 68 18.96 -10.45 20.71
CA PRO A 68 17.72 -11.06 21.18
C PRO A 68 16.53 -10.65 20.30
N THR A 69 15.66 -11.62 20.02
CA THR A 69 14.40 -11.42 19.31
C THR A 69 13.31 -12.29 19.93
N SER A 70 12.09 -11.76 20.00
CA SER A 70 10.89 -12.49 20.43
C SER A 70 10.01 -12.91 19.26
N ILE A 71 10.41 -12.60 18.02
CA ILE A 71 9.58 -12.88 16.84
C ILE A 71 9.77 -14.31 16.36
N GLY A 72 10.97 -14.69 15.90
CA GLY A 72 11.19 -16.04 15.42
C GLY A 72 12.65 -16.35 15.12
N THR A 73 12.99 -17.63 15.21
CA THR A 73 14.31 -18.21 14.94
C THR A 73 14.14 -19.60 14.33
N SER A 74 15.21 -20.17 13.79
CA SER A 74 15.20 -21.52 13.25
C SER A 74 16.49 -22.25 13.60
N ASP A 75 16.39 -23.56 13.84
CA ASP A 75 17.52 -24.47 13.90
C ASP A 75 17.37 -25.60 12.85
N ALA A 76 18.14 -26.68 12.99
CA ALA A 76 18.14 -27.79 12.03
C ALA A 76 16.82 -28.58 12.02
N GLU A 77 16.03 -28.51 13.09
CA GLU A 77 14.85 -29.34 13.29
C GLU A 77 13.56 -28.53 13.38
N ARG A 78 13.62 -27.28 13.85
CA ARG A 78 12.43 -26.46 14.14
C ARG A 78 12.56 -25.04 13.66
N ILE A 79 11.40 -24.46 13.33
CA ILE A 79 11.22 -23.03 13.11
C ILE A 79 10.27 -22.56 14.20
N THR A 80 10.72 -21.60 15.01
CA THR A 80 9.92 -21.03 16.09
C THR A 80 9.40 -19.65 15.68
N LEU A 81 8.12 -19.38 15.92
CA LEU A 81 7.50 -18.08 15.73
C LEU A 81 6.64 -17.75 16.94
N LEU A 82 6.92 -16.64 17.63
CA LEU A 82 6.25 -16.21 18.87
C LEU A 82 6.26 -17.31 19.95
N GLY A 83 7.37 -18.05 20.03
CA GLY A 83 7.54 -19.19 20.94
C GLY A 83 6.76 -20.45 20.57
N GLN A 84 6.08 -20.48 19.41
CA GLN A 84 5.35 -21.65 18.89
C GLN A 84 6.16 -22.37 17.82
N ASP A 85 6.01 -23.70 17.70
CA ASP A 85 6.56 -24.42 16.56
C ASP A 85 5.73 -24.09 15.31
N LEU A 86 6.36 -23.46 14.30
CA LEU A 86 5.68 -23.01 13.09
C LEU A 86 4.99 -24.18 12.37
N ALA A 87 5.68 -25.32 12.26
CA ALA A 87 5.20 -26.45 11.48
C ALA A 87 4.15 -27.27 12.25
N ALA A 88 4.37 -27.50 13.54
CA ALA A 88 3.50 -28.34 14.36
C ALA A 88 2.28 -27.59 14.93
N ASP A 89 2.45 -26.31 15.29
CA ASP A 89 1.45 -25.56 16.05
C ASP A 89 0.68 -24.52 15.22
N LEU A 90 1.32 -23.93 14.20
CA LEU A 90 0.72 -22.81 13.45
C LEU A 90 0.17 -23.23 12.08
N MET A 91 0.94 -23.95 11.27
CA MET A 91 0.56 -24.33 9.91
C MET A 91 -0.75 -25.13 9.88
N GLY A 92 -1.75 -24.60 9.17
CA GLY A 92 -3.09 -25.22 9.06
C GLY A 92 -4.03 -24.97 10.25
N ARG A 93 -3.59 -24.25 11.29
CA ARG A 93 -4.39 -23.94 12.49
C ARG A 93 -4.59 -22.45 12.73
N VAL A 94 -3.65 -21.61 12.28
CA VAL A 94 -3.66 -20.16 12.48
C VAL A 94 -3.82 -19.46 11.13
N GLY A 95 -4.78 -18.55 11.05
CA GLY A 95 -5.01 -17.71 9.86
C GLY A 95 -3.90 -16.68 9.68
N PHE A 96 -3.65 -16.24 8.44
CA PHE A 96 -2.60 -15.23 8.22
C PHE A 96 -2.95 -13.86 8.84
N GLY A 97 -4.23 -13.47 8.84
CA GLY A 97 -4.68 -12.26 9.53
C GLY A 97 -4.48 -12.35 11.05
N GLU A 98 -4.88 -13.47 11.64
CA GLU A 98 -4.65 -13.80 13.05
C GLU A 98 -3.16 -13.72 13.41
N LEU A 99 -2.29 -14.33 12.59
CA LEU A 99 -0.84 -14.29 12.80
C LEU A 99 -0.26 -12.88 12.68
N ALA A 100 -0.69 -12.11 11.67
CA ALA A 100 -0.23 -10.73 11.47
C ALA A 100 -0.62 -9.82 12.64
N TYR A 101 -1.82 -10.00 13.19
CA TYR A 101 -2.22 -9.33 14.43
C TYR A 101 -1.29 -9.74 15.58
N TRP A 102 -1.10 -11.05 15.78
CA TRP A 102 -0.32 -11.57 16.91
C TRP A 102 1.14 -11.09 16.89
N LEU A 103 1.77 -11.04 15.71
CA LEU A 103 3.14 -10.57 15.53
C LEU A 103 3.34 -9.12 16.01
N VAL A 104 2.33 -8.27 15.89
CA VAL A 104 2.39 -6.87 16.31
C VAL A 104 1.89 -6.67 17.74
N ALA A 105 0.79 -7.33 18.10
CA ALA A 105 0.18 -7.20 19.42
C ALA A 105 0.94 -7.94 20.52
N GLY A 106 1.79 -8.91 20.17
CA GLY A 106 2.49 -9.78 21.13
C GLY A 106 1.56 -10.77 21.87
N ARG A 107 0.25 -10.70 21.60
CA ARG A 107 -0.77 -11.61 22.13
C ARG A 107 -1.62 -12.17 21.00
N ARG A 108 -2.07 -13.41 21.16
CA ARG A 108 -3.00 -14.03 20.20
C ARG A 108 -4.35 -13.30 20.28
N PRO A 109 -4.96 -12.90 19.15
CA PRO A 109 -6.26 -12.27 19.16
C PRO A 109 -7.36 -13.28 19.50
N THR A 110 -8.46 -12.78 20.05
CA THR A 110 -9.71 -13.54 20.14
C THR A 110 -10.34 -13.74 18.76
N PRO A 111 -11.27 -14.70 18.57
CA PRO A 111 -11.97 -14.86 17.30
C PRO A 111 -12.67 -13.58 16.81
N GLY A 112 -13.25 -12.80 17.71
CA GLY A 112 -13.90 -11.53 17.37
C GLY A 112 -12.91 -10.45 16.93
N GLU A 113 -11.76 -10.34 17.61
CA GLU A 113 -10.68 -9.43 17.18
C GLU A 113 -10.14 -9.82 15.80
N THR A 114 -9.94 -11.12 15.55
CA THR A 114 -9.54 -11.63 14.23
C THR A 114 -10.56 -11.24 13.17
N ARG A 115 -11.86 -11.42 13.43
CA ARG A 115 -12.92 -11.07 12.47
C ARG A 115 -12.93 -9.57 12.13
N VAL A 116 -12.81 -8.69 13.13
CA VAL A 116 -12.74 -7.23 12.91
C VAL A 116 -11.47 -6.87 12.14
N PHE A 117 -10.33 -7.42 12.55
CA PHE A 117 -9.03 -7.16 11.92
C PHE A 117 -9.01 -7.59 10.44
N GLU A 118 -9.48 -8.80 10.12
CA GLU A 118 -9.56 -9.28 8.75
C GLU A 118 -10.57 -8.49 7.91
N ALA A 119 -11.69 -8.06 8.48
CA ALA A 119 -12.62 -7.15 7.80
C ALA A 119 -11.96 -5.82 7.43
N VAL A 120 -11.10 -5.27 8.31
CA VAL A 120 -10.29 -4.08 8.01
C VAL A 120 -9.30 -4.37 6.87
N LEU A 121 -8.59 -5.50 6.89
CA LEU A 121 -7.66 -5.85 5.80
C LEU A 121 -8.38 -5.96 4.46
N VAL A 122 -9.57 -6.59 4.42
CA VAL A 122 -10.40 -6.68 3.22
C VAL A 122 -10.82 -5.28 2.74
N ALA A 123 -11.23 -4.40 3.65
CA ALA A 123 -11.67 -3.04 3.32
C ALA A 123 -10.55 -2.13 2.74
N LEU A 124 -9.29 -2.48 2.99
CA LEU A 124 -8.09 -1.73 2.56
C LEU A 124 -7.34 -2.41 1.40
N ALA A 125 -7.68 -3.66 1.07
CA ALA A 125 -6.92 -4.52 0.17
C ALA A 125 -6.72 -3.88 -1.20
N ASP A 126 -7.79 -3.39 -1.84
CA ASP A 126 -7.68 -2.76 -3.14
C ASP A 126 -8.72 -1.63 -3.41
N HIS A 127 -8.36 -0.71 -4.32
CA HIS A 127 -9.18 0.43 -4.75
C HIS A 127 -9.00 0.76 -6.24
N GLY A 128 -8.68 -0.25 -7.06
CA GLY A 128 -8.44 -0.11 -8.49
C GLY A 128 -7.12 0.59 -8.80
N PHE A 129 -7.09 1.33 -9.92
CA PHE A 129 -5.91 2.05 -10.43
C PHE A 129 -5.52 3.28 -9.60
N THR A 130 -5.20 3.03 -8.34
CA THR A 130 -4.48 3.96 -7.47
C THR A 130 -3.06 4.20 -7.99
N PRO A 131 -2.40 5.31 -7.61
CA PRO A 131 -1.01 5.55 -8.00
C PRO A 131 -0.06 4.41 -7.61
N THR A 132 -0.31 3.73 -6.48
CA THR A 132 0.47 2.57 -6.05
C THR A 132 0.31 1.37 -6.99
N ALA A 133 -0.92 1.05 -7.42
CA ALA A 133 -1.19 0.00 -8.39
C ALA A 133 -0.61 0.32 -9.78
N ILE A 134 -0.72 1.57 -10.21
CA ILE A 134 -0.14 2.04 -11.49
C ILE A 134 1.39 1.92 -11.45
N ALA A 135 2.03 2.38 -10.37
CA ALA A 135 3.48 2.29 -10.19
C ALA A 135 3.95 0.83 -10.21
N ALA A 136 3.31 -0.06 -9.45
CA ALA A 136 3.65 -1.48 -9.44
C ALA A 136 3.58 -2.11 -10.84
N ARG A 137 2.52 -1.83 -11.60
CA ARG A 137 2.35 -2.34 -12.97
C ARG A 137 3.37 -1.77 -13.95
N LEU A 138 3.70 -0.48 -13.84
CA LEU A 138 4.73 0.14 -14.66
C LEU A 138 6.11 -0.47 -14.38
N THR A 139 6.47 -0.65 -13.10
CA THR A 139 7.72 -1.31 -12.72
C THR A 139 7.76 -2.76 -13.23
N TYR A 140 6.65 -3.49 -13.09
CA TYR A 140 6.54 -4.85 -13.61
C TYR A 140 6.70 -4.92 -15.14
N ALA A 141 6.08 -3.99 -15.87
CA ALA A 141 6.22 -3.91 -17.32
C ALA A 141 7.67 -3.63 -17.77
N SER A 142 8.46 -2.95 -16.93
CA SER A 142 9.88 -2.69 -17.19
C SER A 142 10.81 -3.85 -16.85
N ALA A 143 10.51 -4.62 -15.79
CA ALA A 143 11.34 -5.72 -15.28
C ALA A 143 10.47 -6.88 -14.76
N PRO A 144 9.83 -7.66 -15.65
CA PRO A 144 8.86 -8.70 -15.28
C PRO A 144 9.47 -9.85 -14.47
N GLU A 145 10.78 -10.06 -14.55
CA GLU A 145 11.54 -11.00 -13.73
C GLU A 145 11.68 -10.56 -12.27
N ALA A 146 11.48 -9.27 -11.97
CA ALA A 146 11.65 -8.67 -10.66
C ALA A 146 10.29 -8.38 -9.98
N LEU A 147 9.48 -9.43 -9.77
CA LEU A 147 8.15 -9.32 -9.13
C LEU A 147 8.19 -8.56 -7.80
N GLN A 148 9.18 -8.86 -6.96
CA GLN A 148 9.40 -8.21 -5.67
C GLN A 148 9.67 -6.70 -5.82
N GLY A 149 10.36 -6.30 -6.89
CA GLY A 149 10.63 -4.89 -7.18
C GLY A 149 9.35 -4.15 -7.57
N ALA A 150 8.50 -4.79 -8.37
CA ALA A 150 7.19 -4.24 -8.73
C ALA A 150 6.25 -4.13 -7.53
N LEU A 151 6.19 -5.15 -6.67
CA LEU A 151 5.41 -5.09 -5.43
C LEU A 151 5.90 -3.97 -4.52
N ALA A 152 7.22 -3.88 -4.31
CA ALA A 152 7.84 -2.83 -3.52
C ALA A 152 7.55 -1.43 -4.09
N ALA A 153 7.62 -1.23 -5.41
CA ALA A 153 7.31 0.05 -6.04
C ALA A 153 5.89 0.53 -5.73
N GLY A 154 4.90 -0.37 -5.71
CA GLY A 154 3.55 -0.03 -5.29
C GLY A 154 3.48 0.33 -3.80
N LEU A 155 4.13 -0.44 -2.93
CA LEU A 155 4.12 -0.19 -1.48
C LEU A 155 4.82 1.12 -1.10
N LEU A 156 5.92 1.47 -1.77
CA LEU A 156 6.67 2.72 -1.54
C LEU A 156 5.83 3.98 -1.82
N GLY A 157 4.79 3.88 -2.66
CA GLY A 157 3.84 4.97 -2.89
C GLY A 157 2.77 5.13 -1.80
N GLY A 158 2.73 4.24 -0.81
CA GLY A 158 1.84 4.33 0.35
C GLY A 158 2.38 5.31 1.39
N GLY A 159 1.63 6.38 1.68
CA GLY A 159 2.06 7.46 2.54
C GLY A 159 0.92 8.40 2.95
N SER A 160 1.22 9.66 3.26
CA SER A 160 0.22 10.62 3.79
C SER A 160 -1.00 10.80 2.90
N ARG A 161 -0.83 10.80 1.56
CA ARG A 161 -1.93 11.02 0.61
C ARG A 161 -2.74 9.76 0.31
N PHE A 162 -2.12 8.58 0.38
CA PHE A 162 -2.74 7.29 0.10
C PHE A 162 -2.34 6.29 1.17
N LEU A 163 -3.31 5.64 1.82
CA LEU A 163 -3.14 4.68 2.93
C LEU A 163 -2.79 5.32 4.29
N GLY A 164 -2.20 6.52 4.33
CA GLY A 164 -1.83 7.20 5.58
C GLY A 164 -3.02 7.59 6.48
N VAL A 165 -4.20 7.85 5.88
CA VAL A 165 -5.41 8.27 6.62
C VAL A 165 -5.81 7.29 7.71
N THR A 166 -5.53 5.99 7.55
CA THR A 166 -5.80 4.97 8.57
C THR A 166 -5.06 5.27 9.87
N GLU A 167 -3.77 5.61 9.76
CA GLU A 167 -2.94 5.97 10.91
C GLU A 167 -3.24 7.37 11.42
N ASP A 168 -3.36 8.35 10.52
CA ASP A 168 -3.66 9.74 10.91
C ASP A 168 -4.98 9.82 11.70
N CYS A 169 -5.96 9.00 11.35
CA CYS A 169 -7.24 8.91 12.05
C CYS A 169 -7.11 8.20 13.40
N GLY A 170 -6.47 7.03 13.44
CA GLY A 170 -6.26 6.32 14.70
C GLY A 170 -5.47 7.16 15.71
N VAL A 171 -4.37 7.79 15.29
CA VAL A 171 -3.58 8.72 16.12
C VAL A 171 -4.42 9.89 16.60
N PHE A 172 -5.16 10.56 15.70
CA PHE A 172 -6.01 11.69 16.09
C PHE A 172 -7.05 11.31 17.14
N LEU A 173 -7.77 10.21 16.94
CA LEU A 173 -8.79 9.75 17.88
C LEU A 173 -8.15 9.38 19.22
N HIS A 174 -7.00 8.71 19.19
CA HIS A 174 -6.28 8.30 20.38
C HIS A 174 -5.78 9.49 21.19
N GLU A 175 -5.23 10.52 20.54
CA GLU A 175 -4.82 11.77 21.19
C GLU A 175 -6.01 12.45 21.88
N VAL A 176 -7.14 12.58 21.20
CA VAL A 176 -8.35 13.19 21.78
C VAL A 176 -8.83 12.38 23.00
N LEU A 177 -8.80 11.05 22.94
CA LEU A 177 -9.22 10.18 24.03
C LEU A 177 -8.25 10.21 25.22
N ALA A 178 -6.94 10.33 24.96
CA ALA A 178 -5.92 10.40 26.01
C ALA A 178 -6.02 11.67 26.86
N ASP A 179 -6.56 12.75 26.29
CA ASP A 179 -6.79 14.02 26.99
C ASP A 179 -8.09 14.03 27.82
N LEU A 180 -8.93 12.98 27.74
CA LEU A 180 -10.18 12.92 28.50
C LEU A 180 -9.95 12.40 29.93
N PRO A 181 -10.53 13.06 30.96
CA PRO A 181 -10.47 12.56 32.33
C PRO A 181 -11.33 11.29 32.50
N GLU A 182 -12.43 11.20 31.77
CA GLU A 182 -13.34 10.06 31.77
C GLU A 182 -14.00 9.89 30.39
N LEU A 183 -14.37 8.65 30.07
CA LEU A 183 -15.07 8.35 28.82
C LEU A 183 -16.56 8.72 28.94
N PRO A 184 -17.16 9.34 27.91
CA PRO A 184 -18.59 9.65 27.93
C PRO A 184 -19.48 8.42 28.07
N ALA A 185 -20.53 8.54 28.89
CA ALA A 185 -21.51 7.49 29.14
C ALA A 185 -22.58 7.37 28.03
N ASP A 186 -22.85 8.46 27.30
CA ASP A 186 -23.93 8.55 26.32
C ASP A 186 -23.49 9.27 25.03
N ASP A 187 -24.35 9.23 24.02
CA ASP A 187 -24.08 9.83 22.71
C ASP A 187 -23.93 11.35 22.78
N ALA A 188 -24.63 12.02 23.70
CA ALA A 188 -24.53 13.48 23.87
C ALA A 188 -23.13 13.88 24.38
N GLY A 189 -22.58 13.14 25.34
CA GLY A 189 -21.21 13.35 25.81
C GLY A 189 -20.17 13.08 24.71
N TRP A 190 -20.36 12.02 23.91
CA TRP A 190 -19.51 11.76 22.75
C TRP A 190 -19.58 12.89 21.70
N ASP A 191 -20.76 13.42 21.43
CA ASP A 191 -20.97 14.53 20.50
C ASP A 191 -20.30 15.83 21.00
N ALA A 192 -20.29 16.06 22.32
CA ALA A 192 -19.58 17.20 22.92
C ALA A 192 -18.06 17.09 22.77
N VAL A 193 -17.49 15.90 23.02
CA VAL A 193 -16.05 15.64 22.79
C VAL A 193 -15.70 15.85 21.32
N ALA A 194 -16.50 15.27 20.41
CA ALA A 194 -16.32 15.43 18.98
C ALA A 194 -16.38 16.90 18.55
N ALA A 195 -17.33 17.67 19.06
CA ALA A 195 -17.47 19.09 18.77
C ALA A 195 -16.22 19.90 19.18
N GLY A 196 -15.65 19.61 20.36
CA GLY A 196 -14.39 20.19 20.82
C GLY A 196 -13.23 19.86 19.87
N ALA A 197 -13.06 18.58 19.54
CA ALA A 197 -11.99 18.11 18.65
C ALA A 197 -12.07 18.71 17.23
N ILE A 198 -13.29 18.78 16.66
CA ILE A 198 -13.56 19.41 15.36
C ILE A 198 -13.21 20.89 15.39
N THR A 199 -13.64 21.60 16.43
CA THR A 199 -13.40 23.04 16.58
C THR A 199 -11.90 23.33 16.71
N ALA A 200 -11.18 22.57 17.51
CA ALA A 200 -9.73 22.71 17.68
C ALA A 200 -8.96 22.46 16.38
N ARG A 201 -9.31 21.40 15.63
CA ARG A 201 -8.70 21.12 14.32
C ARG A 201 -8.96 22.23 13.30
N ARG A 202 -10.21 22.72 13.24
CA ARG A 202 -10.60 23.83 12.36
C ARG A 202 -9.84 25.12 12.70
N ALA A 203 -9.75 25.47 13.99
CA ALA A 203 -9.01 26.66 14.45
C ALA A 203 -7.52 26.59 14.07
N ALA A 204 -6.94 25.38 14.08
CA ALA A 204 -5.58 25.13 13.63
C ALA A 204 -5.40 25.05 12.10
N GLY A 205 -6.45 25.25 11.30
CA GLY A 205 -6.40 25.12 9.84
C GLY A 205 -6.10 23.70 9.34
N ARG A 206 -6.31 22.68 10.18
CA ARG A 206 -6.02 21.27 9.87
C ARG A 206 -7.28 20.54 9.41
N LEU A 207 -7.10 19.59 8.49
CA LEU A 207 -8.17 18.67 8.10
C LEU A 207 -8.48 17.69 9.24
N LEU A 208 -9.71 17.17 9.25
CA LEU A 208 -10.14 16.08 10.12
C LEU A 208 -9.84 14.74 9.42
N PRO A 209 -8.90 13.94 9.95
CA PRO A 209 -8.59 12.63 9.38
C PRO A 209 -9.82 11.73 9.43
N GLY A 210 -10.10 11.03 8.33
CA GLY A 210 -11.25 10.16 8.23
C GLY A 210 -12.57 10.85 7.84
N LEU A 211 -12.61 12.19 7.70
CA LEU A 211 -13.80 12.92 7.25
C LEU A 211 -13.67 13.41 5.79
N GLY A 212 -14.66 13.04 4.98
CA GLY A 212 -14.71 13.34 3.55
C GLY A 212 -14.12 12.25 2.67
N HIS A 213 -14.63 12.14 1.43
CA HIS A 213 -14.17 11.15 0.47
C HIS A 213 -14.22 11.68 -0.99
N PRO A 214 -13.22 11.36 -1.85
CA PRO A 214 -13.15 11.88 -3.22
C PRO A 214 -14.26 11.36 -4.13
N VAL A 215 -14.67 10.09 -3.99
CA VAL A 215 -15.73 9.44 -4.79
C VAL A 215 -17.08 9.44 -4.06
N HIS A 216 -17.18 8.74 -2.93
CA HIS A 216 -18.38 8.69 -2.10
C HIS A 216 -18.70 10.08 -1.51
N LYS A 217 -19.73 10.76 -1.99
CA LYS A 217 -20.14 12.08 -1.47
C LYS A 217 -21.16 12.01 -0.35
N VAL A 218 -21.93 10.93 -0.30
CA VAL A 218 -23.02 10.74 0.67
C VAL A 218 -22.57 9.81 1.81
N GLN A 219 -22.09 8.61 1.48
CA GLN A 219 -21.63 7.62 2.45
C GLN A 219 -20.56 6.73 1.84
N ASP A 220 -19.49 6.48 2.57
CA ASP A 220 -18.56 5.39 2.24
C ASP A 220 -19.19 4.06 2.67
N PRO A 221 -19.41 3.10 1.75
CA PRO A 221 -20.13 1.87 2.05
C PRO A 221 -19.43 0.97 3.07
N ARG A 222 -18.12 1.17 3.30
CA ARG A 222 -17.33 0.36 4.24
C ARG A 222 -17.61 0.72 5.69
N THR A 223 -17.90 2.00 5.95
CA THR A 223 -18.12 2.53 7.30
C THR A 223 -19.25 1.82 8.06
N PRO A 224 -20.49 1.74 7.55
CA PRO A 224 -21.57 1.04 8.27
C PRO A 224 -21.30 -0.47 8.44
N VAL A 225 -20.60 -1.10 7.50
CA VAL A 225 -20.26 -2.52 7.58
C VAL A 225 -19.28 -2.80 8.71
N LEU A 226 -18.20 -2.02 8.81
CA LEU A 226 -17.19 -2.18 9.87
C LEU A 226 -17.76 -1.86 11.25
N LEU A 227 -18.58 -0.81 11.37
CA LEU A 227 -19.25 -0.47 12.62
C LEU A 227 -20.19 -1.60 13.08
N ARG A 228 -20.95 -2.20 12.15
CA ARG A 228 -21.82 -3.34 12.45
C ARG A 228 -21.00 -4.55 12.92
N ILE A 229 -19.94 -4.93 12.20
CA ILE A 229 -19.07 -6.06 12.58
C ILE A 229 -18.47 -5.83 13.97
N ALA A 230 -17.92 -4.63 14.22
CA ALA A 230 -17.39 -4.29 15.54
C ALA A 230 -18.47 -4.35 16.63
N GLY A 231 -19.69 -3.91 16.34
CA GLY A 231 -20.83 -4.01 17.26
C GLY A 231 -21.22 -5.46 17.58
N GLU A 232 -21.30 -6.32 16.56
CA GLU A 232 -21.60 -7.75 16.70
C GLU A 232 -20.57 -8.49 17.58
N GLU A 233 -19.30 -8.11 17.47
CA GLU A 233 -18.20 -8.70 18.26
C GLU A 233 -17.99 -8.03 19.62
N GLY A 234 -18.78 -6.99 19.97
CA GLY A 234 -18.58 -6.23 21.20
C GLY A 234 -17.31 -5.36 21.22
N LEU A 235 -16.73 -5.09 20.06
CA LEU A 235 -15.48 -4.35 19.84
C LEU A 235 -15.71 -2.91 19.34
N ARG A 236 -16.93 -2.38 19.46
CA ARG A 236 -17.24 -0.96 19.23
C ARG A 236 -16.80 -0.10 20.42
N GLY A 237 -15.50 0.13 20.48
CA GLY A 237 -14.81 0.83 21.56
C GLY A 237 -14.84 2.37 21.45
N PRO A 238 -14.03 3.04 22.29
CA PRO A 238 -13.96 4.50 22.37
C PRO A 238 -13.58 5.18 21.05
N HIS A 239 -12.67 4.61 20.26
CA HIS A 239 -12.21 5.23 19.02
C HIS A 239 -13.32 5.23 17.97
N LEU A 240 -14.03 4.10 17.80
CA LEU A 240 -15.18 4.02 16.90
C LEU A 240 -16.33 4.93 17.34
N ARG A 241 -16.62 5.00 18.66
CA ARG A 241 -17.65 5.89 19.20
C ARG A 241 -17.35 7.37 18.94
N LEU A 242 -16.10 7.80 19.18
CA LEU A 242 -15.66 9.15 18.87
C LEU A 242 -15.72 9.42 17.35
N PHE A 243 -15.31 8.45 16.52
CA PHE A 243 -15.36 8.58 15.07
C PHE A 243 -16.80 8.78 14.55
N GLU A 244 -17.77 8.04 15.09
CA GLU A 244 -19.19 8.23 14.78
C GLU A 244 -19.72 9.57 15.26
N ALA A 245 -19.34 10.00 16.46
CA ALA A 245 -19.72 11.29 17.02
C ALA A 245 -19.19 12.46 16.18
N ILE A 246 -17.97 12.36 15.63
CA ILE A 246 -17.46 13.31 14.63
C ILE A 246 -18.38 13.35 13.41
N GLY A 247 -18.85 12.19 12.95
CA GLY A 247 -19.84 12.09 11.88
C GLY A 247 -21.14 12.85 12.18
N ARG A 248 -21.64 12.80 13.42
CA ARG A 248 -22.86 13.50 13.85
C ARG A 248 -22.66 15.00 14.07
N ALA A 249 -21.55 15.39 14.71
CA ALA A 249 -21.31 16.76 15.17
C ALA A 249 -20.78 17.71 14.07
N HIS A 250 -20.04 17.20 13.09
CA HIS A 250 -19.35 18.07 12.12
C HIS A 250 -20.25 18.99 11.28
N PRO A 251 -21.50 18.66 10.88
CA PRO A 251 -22.28 19.54 10.01
C PRO A 251 -22.59 20.89 10.66
N ALA A 252 -22.89 20.89 11.96
CA ALA A 252 -23.17 22.12 12.73
C ALA A 252 -21.95 23.05 12.83
N ILE A 253 -20.73 22.49 12.75
CA ILE A 253 -19.48 23.23 12.97
C ILE A 253 -18.82 23.64 11.64
N LEU A 254 -18.89 22.75 10.63
CA LEU A 254 -18.27 22.96 9.32
C LEU A 254 -19.23 23.59 8.30
N GLY A 255 -20.53 23.65 8.59
CA GLY A 255 -21.55 24.20 7.69
C GLY A 255 -21.82 23.33 6.45
N ARG A 256 -21.34 22.09 6.44
CA ARG A 256 -21.53 21.12 5.35
C ARG A 256 -21.43 19.70 5.88
N THR A 257 -22.14 18.78 5.24
CA THR A 257 -22.06 17.35 5.54
C THR A 257 -21.00 16.68 4.67
N LEU A 258 -20.13 15.90 5.30
CA LEU A 258 -19.09 15.09 4.69
C LEU A 258 -19.20 13.66 5.23
N PRO A 259 -18.99 12.63 4.39
CA PRO A 259 -19.05 11.25 4.86
C PRO A 259 -17.84 10.88 5.70
N LEU A 260 -18.04 10.07 6.72
CA LEU A 260 -16.96 9.30 7.34
C LEU A 260 -16.41 8.30 6.33
N ASN A 261 -15.10 8.32 6.09
CA ASN A 261 -14.46 7.50 5.08
C ASN A 261 -13.94 6.16 5.61
N GLY A 262 -13.79 5.21 4.71
CA GLY A 262 -13.42 3.83 5.03
C GLY A 262 -12.01 3.70 5.64
N ALA A 263 -11.06 4.55 5.27
CA ALA A 263 -9.74 4.54 5.90
C ALA A 263 -9.81 4.99 7.37
N GLY A 264 -10.64 6.00 7.67
CA GLY A 264 -10.86 6.49 9.03
C GLY A 264 -11.49 5.46 9.95
N VAL A 265 -12.58 4.81 9.52
CA VAL A 265 -13.20 3.73 10.31
C VAL A 265 -12.26 2.55 10.52
N CYS A 266 -11.39 2.23 9.54
CA CYS A 266 -10.37 1.21 9.71
C CYS A 266 -9.35 1.62 10.78
N GLY A 267 -8.91 2.88 10.77
CA GLY A 267 -8.02 3.43 11.79
C GLY A 267 -8.62 3.36 13.19
N ALA A 268 -9.88 3.78 13.32
CA ALA A 268 -10.64 3.71 14.57
C ALA A 268 -10.80 2.26 15.06
N ALA A 269 -11.19 1.34 14.17
CA ALA A 269 -11.37 -0.07 14.50
C ALA A 269 -10.05 -0.71 14.98
N LEU A 270 -8.95 -0.50 14.26
CA LEU A 270 -7.65 -1.06 14.65
C LEU A 270 -7.16 -0.50 16.00
N ALA A 271 -7.44 0.78 16.27
CA ALA A 271 -7.12 1.38 17.56
C ALA A 271 -7.96 0.79 18.70
N ASP A 272 -9.25 0.50 18.46
CA ASP A 272 -10.10 -0.22 19.43
C ASP A 272 -9.68 -1.68 19.67
N LEU A 273 -8.99 -2.31 18.71
CA LEU A 273 -8.34 -3.61 18.92
C LEU A 273 -7.07 -3.54 19.78
N GLY A 274 -6.65 -2.34 20.22
CA GLY A 274 -5.46 -2.12 21.03
C GLY A 274 -4.14 -2.21 20.26
N LEU A 275 -4.17 -2.07 18.93
CA LEU A 275 -2.96 -2.06 18.12
C LEU A 275 -2.24 -0.70 18.26
N PRO A 276 -0.88 -0.67 18.27
CA PRO A 276 -0.13 0.57 18.40
C PRO A 276 -0.51 1.55 17.28
N VAL A 277 -0.99 2.74 17.65
CA VAL A 277 -1.56 3.69 16.69
C VAL A 277 -0.55 4.18 15.66
N GLN A 278 0.76 4.15 15.97
CA GLN A 278 1.85 4.53 15.08
C GLN A 278 2.19 3.44 14.03
N LEU A 279 1.57 2.26 14.12
CA LEU A 279 1.76 1.15 13.19
C LEU A 279 0.54 0.88 12.32
N LEU A 280 -0.54 1.67 12.45
CA LEU A 280 -1.80 1.39 11.75
C LEU A 280 -1.67 1.45 10.23
N ARG A 281 -0.78 2.30 9.70
CA ARG A 281 -0.46 2.32 8.28
C ARG A 281 0.18 1.02 7.82
N GLY A 282 0.93 0.34 8.69
CA GLY A 282 1.50 -0.98 8.44
C GLY A 282 0.45 -2.01 8.04
N PHE A 283 -0.72 -2.00 8.69
CA PHE A 283 -1.83 -2.89 8.32
C PHE A 283 -2.50 -2.49 7.01
N ALA A 284 -2.59 -1.19 6.71
CA ALA A 284 -3.04 -0.72 5.41
C ALA A 284 -2.08 -1.16 4.27
N LEU A 285 -0.77 -1.14 4.53
CA LEU A 285 0.26 -1.63 3.60
C LEU A 285 0.21 -3.16 3.45
N LEU A 286 0.02 -3.89 4.55
CA LEU A 286 -0.17 -5.35 4.53
C LEU A 286 -1.36 -5.73 3.65
N ALA A 287 -2.51 -5.10 3.87
CA ALA A 287 -3.69 -5.27 3.04
C ALA A 287 -3.41 -4.93 1.56
N ARG A 288 -2.74 -3.78 1.33
CA ARG A 288 -2.40 -3.32 -0.02
C ARG A 288 -1.46 -4.28 -0.75
N ALA A 289 -0.56 -4.98 -0.06
CA ALA A 289 0.32 -5.96 -0.68
C ALA A 289 -0.48 -7.07 -1.37
N ALA A 290 -1.58 -7.53 -0.78
CA ALA A 290 -2.47 -8.52 -1.39
C ALA A 290 -3.13 -7.97 -2.67
N GLY A 291 -3.65 -6.74 -2.63
CA GLY A 291 -4.24 -6.08 -3.81
C GLY A 291 -3.22 -5.86 -4.93
N LEU A 292 -2.02 -5.40 -4.60
CA LEU A 292 -0.93 -5.21 -5.56
C LEU A 292 -0.50 -6.54 -6.20
N LEU A 293 -0.40 -7.62 -5.42
CA LEU A 293 -0.13 -8.95 -5.98
C LEU A 293 -1.21 -9.36 -6.99
N GLY A 294 -2.48 -9.09 -6.69
CA GLY A 294 -3.60 -9.27 -7.61
C GLY A 294 -3.44 -8.45 -8.90
N HIS A 295 -3.06 -7.17 -8.79
CA HIS A 295 -2.78 -6.33 -9.94
C HIS A 295 -1.62 -6.86 -10.79
N LEU A 296 -0.55 -7.36 -10.19
CA LEU A 296 0.59 -7.93 -10.91
C LEU A 296 0.24 -9.27 -11.58
N ALA A 297 -0.57 -10.10 -10.92
CA ALA A 297 -1.11 -11.32 -11.51
C ALA A 297 -2.01 -11.02 -12.72
N GLU A 298 -2.79 -9.94 -12.67
CA GLU A 298 -3.55 -9.47 -13.82
C GLU A 298 -2.65 -8.88 -14.91
N GLU A 299 -1.64 -8.09 -14.56
CA GLU A 299 -0.68 -7.51 -15.51
C GLU A 299 0.01 -8.58 -16.35
N ARG A 300 0.29 -9.76 -15.77
CA ARG A 300 0.82 -10.94 -16.49
C ARG A 300 -0.13 -11.51 -17.54
N ARG A 301 -1.44 -11.43 -17.32
CA ARG A 301 -2.48 -11.97 -18.22
C ARG A 301 -2.87 -10.94 -19.27
N THR A 302 -3.07 -9.71 -18.83
CA THR A 302 -3.57 -8.57 -19.60
C THR A 302 -2.78 -7.34 -19.18
N GLY A 303 -1.71 -7.07 -19.93
CA GLY A 303 -0.79 -5.98 -19.63
C GLY A 303 -1.38 -4.60 -19.94
N LEU A 304 -1.26 -3.68 -18.98
CA LEU A 304 -1.65 -2.27 -19.10
C LEU A 304 -0.44 -1.33 -18.96
N GLY A 305 0.63 -1.75 -18.29
CA GLY A 305 1.79 -0.91 -17.97
C GLY A 305 2.45 -0.28 -19.20
N LEU A 306 2.65 -1.05 -20.28
CA LEU A 306 3.18 -0.49 -21.53
C LEU A 306 2.22 0.51 -22.20
N GLU A 307 0.90 0.32 -22.08
CA GLU A 307 -0.07 1.28 -22.59
C GLU A 307 -0.06 2.56 -21.77
N ILE A 308 0.02 2.48 -20.44
CA ILE A 308 0.19 3.66 -19.56
C ILE A 308 1.45 4.45 -19.98
N TYR A 309 2.59 3.76 -20.14
CA TYR A 309 3.83 4.38 -20.60
C TYR A 309 3.65 5.07 -21.96
N ARG A 310 3.11 4.35 -22.96
CA ARG A 310 2.91 4.88 -24.32
C ARG A 310 1.93 6.05 -24.33
N THR A 311 0.90 6.06 -23.50
CA THR A 311 -0.04 7.17 -23.38
C THR A 311 0.69 8.43 -22.90
N VAL A 312 1.54 8.32 -21.89
CA VAL A 312 2.32 9.47 -21.40
C VAL A 312 3.33 9.93 -22.46
N ASP A 313 4.11 9.01 -23.01
CA ASP A 313 5.17 9.30 -23.99
C ASP A 313 4.63 9.99 -25.26
N ARG A 314 3.55 9.48 -25.84
CA ARG A 314 2.95 10.07 -27.07
C ARG A 314 2.31 11.43 -26.86
N ASN A 315 1.96 11.79 -25.62
CA ASN A 315 1.35 13.07 -25.28
C ASN A 315 2.34 14.04 -24.62
N ALA A 316 3.60 13.65 -24.48
CA ALA A 316 4.64 14.52 -23.95
C ALA A 316 4.88 15.68 -24.93
N ARG A 317 4.61 16.90 -24.46
CA ARG A 317 4.96 18.12 -25.19
C ARG A 317 6.26 18.68 -24.62
N TYR A 318 7.28 18.78 -25.44
CA TYR A 318 8.50 19.50 -25.06
C TYR A 318 8.16 20.97 -24.75
N VAL A 319 8.62 21.46 -23.60
CA VAL A 319 8.52 22.86 -23.19
C VAL A 319 9.93 23.34 -22.89
N THR A 320 10.38 24.39 -23.58
CA THR A 320 11.68 25.01 -23.30
C THR A 320 11.68 25.58 -21.88
N PRO A 321 12.72 25.34 -21.06
CA PRO A 321 12.84 25.96 -19.74
C PRO A 321 12.76 27.49 -19.83
N THR A 322 11.98 28.12 -18.96
CA THR A 322 12.04 29.57 -18.74
C THR A 322 13.08 29.87 -17.68
N GLU A 323 13.88 30.92 -17.89
CA GLU A 323 14.79 31.49 -16.89
C GLU A 323 14.06 31.91 -15.61
#